data_AF-A0A975X9W3-F1
#
_entry.id   AF-A0A975X9W3-F1
#
_cell.length_a   1.000
_cell.length_b   1.000
_cell.length_c   1.000
_cell.angle_alpha   90.00
_cell.angle_beta   90.00
_cell.angle_gamma   90.00
#
_symmetry.space_group_name_H-M   'P 1'
#
loop_
_entity.id
_entity.type
_entity.pdbx_description
1 polymer ?
#
loop_
_entity_poly.entity_id
_entity_poly.type
_entity_poly.pdbx_seq_one_letter_code
_entity_poly.pdbx_strand_id
1 'polypeptide(L)'
;MSCHGASLERQQSMHRMPMHPNLIACALAGCASMALAATTELPPAVAQASRHAMVACQEFMHDDADEYRSCIDAVAREIPRGRKDTAARLLGHYYYAWVGANSAARLSLPGAEAVAGVYLGEFRAWQRKLGVGDETLCTAVEGDCGQRVGTIKQVEAEIRTRNRARREAGALN
;
A
#
# COMPACT_ATOMS: atom_id res chain seq x y z
N MET A 1 -2.44 13.50 54.44
CA MET A 1 -2.99 12.19 54.82
C MET A 1 -1.83 11.26 55.09
N SER A 2 -1.63 10.96 56.38
CA SER A 2 -0.60 10.07 56.91
C SER A 2 -1.02 8.62 56.77
N CYS A 3 -0.08 7.73 56.48
CA CYS A 3 -0.06 6.36 57.03
C CYS A 3 1.33 6.08 57.58
N HIS A 4 1.36 5.73 58.86
CA HIS A 4 2.50 5.46 59.73
C HIS A 4 2.98 4.00 59.62
N GLY A 5 4.22 3.76 60.10
CA GLY A 5 4.74 2.47 60.58
C GLY A 5 6.06 2.09 59.89
N ALA A 6 7.27 2.42 60.37
CA ALA A 6 7.97 1.97 61.59
C ALA A 6 8.12 0.43 61.62
N SER A 7 9.25 -0.22 61.92
CA SER A 7 10.60 0.16 62.33
C SER A 7 11.48 -1.11 62.34
N LEU A 8 12.77 -0.96 62.06
CA LEU A 8 13.96 -1.69 62.56
C LEU A 8 13.88 -3.17 63.00
N GLU A 9 14.80 -4.00 62.50
CA GLU A 9 16.07 -4.36 63.17
C GLU A 9 16.90 -5.27 62.24
N ARG A 10 18.17 -4.92 61.97
CA ARG A 10 19.40 -5.53 62.55
C ARG A 10 19.62 -6.96 61.98
N GLN A 11 20.73 -7.34 61.34
CA GLN A 11 22.12 -7.29 61.81
C GLN A 11 23.04 -7.85 60.70
N GLN A 12 24.25 -7.31 60.60
CA GLN A 12 25.32 -7.70 59.67
C GLN A 12 25.89 -9.09 60.00
N SER A 13 26.34 -9.84 58.98
CA SER A 13 27.62 -10.58 59.06
C SER A 13 28.11 -11.01 57.68
N MET A 14 29.34 -10.58 57.34
CA MET A 14 30.10 -11.09 56.21
C MET A 14 30.66 -12.47 56.55
N HIS A 15 30.43 -13.48 55.70
CA HIS A 15 31.34 -14.64 55.63
C HIS A 15 31.37 -15.28 54.24
N ARG A 16 32.56 -15.23 53.64
CA ARG A 16 33.25 -16.21 52.76
C ARG A 16 32.46 -16.93 51.66
N MET A 17 32.91 -16.72 50.42
CA MET A 17 32.71 -17.65 49.29
C MET A 17 33.36 -19.02 49.57
N PRO A 18 32.82 -20.09 48.93
CA PRO A 18 33.64 -20.82 47.96
C PRO A 18 32.92 -21.11 46.64
N MET A 19 33.75 -21.37 45.62
CA MET A 19 33.41 -21.60 44.20
C MET A 19 32.79 -22.97 43.90
N HIS A 20 32.17 -23.01 42.70
CA HIS A 20 31.98 -24.14 41.74
C HIS A 20 30.58 -24.79 41.71
N PRO A 21 30.22 -25.45 40.60
CA PRO A 21 30.11 -24.93 39.23
C PRO A 21 28.74 -25.33 38.60
N ASN A 22 28.39 -24.75 37.46
CA ASN A 22 27.38 -25.25 36.51
C ASN A 22 25.94 -25.42 37.01
N LEU A 23 25.06 -24.54 36.55
CA LEU A 23 23.79 -24.89 35.87
C LEU A 23 23.16 -23.58 35.39
N ILE A 24 23.60 -23.12 34.21
CA ILE A 24 22.90 -22.08 33.45
C ILE A 24 21.65 -22.75 32.89
N ALA A 25 20.58 -22.78 33.68
CA ALA A 25 19.24 -23.02 33.18
C ALA A 25 18.81 -21.74 32.46
N CYS A 26 19.04 -21.69 31.14
CA CYS A 26 18.47 -20.68 30.26
C CYS A 26 16.94 -20.77 30.36
N ALA A 27 16.36 -19.94 31.21
CA ALA A 27 14.97 -19.55 31.12
C ALA A 27 14.78 -18.92 29.73
N LEU A 28 14.18 -19.68 28.81
CA LEU A 28 13.71 -19.19 27.51
C LEU A 28 12.54 -18.24 27.76
N ALA A 29 12.90 -17.04 28.18
CA ALA A 29 12.04 -15.89 28.26
C ALA A 29 11.71 -15.43 26.84
N GLY A 30 10.41 -15.36 26.57
CA GLY A 30 9.72 -14.56 25.57
C GLY A 30 10.55 -13.95 24.45
N CYS A 31 10.57 -14.64 23.30
CA CYS A 31 10.48 -13.95 22.02
C CYS A 31 9.04 -14.07 21.55
N ALA A 32 8.13 -13.38 22.25
CA ALA A 32 6.89 -12.96 21.63
C ALA A 32 7.32 -12.13 20.41
N SER A 33 7.22 -12.75 19.24
CA SER A 33 7.38 -12.06 17.97
C SER A 33 6.25 -11.06 17.93
N MET A 34 6.51 -9.83 18.40
CA MET A 34 5.67 -8.69 18.07
C MET A 34 5.84 -8.51 16.57
N ALA A 35 5.05 -9.27 15.80
CA ALA A 35 4.60 -8.82 14.51
C ALA A 35 3.91 -7.49 14.81
N LEU A 36 4.67 -6.41 14.67
CA LEU A 36 4.12 -5.07 14.55
C LEU A 36 3.17 -5.20 13.36
N ALA A 37 1.88 -5.36 13.64
CA ALA A 37 0.85 -5.08 12.67
C ALA A 37 1.05 -3.60 12.39
N ALA A 38 1.85 -3.29 11.38
CA ALA A 38 1.97 -1.94 10.87
C ALA A 38 0.55 -1.54 10.56
N THR A 39 0.01 -0.63 11.36
CA THR A 39 -1.23 0.05 11.04
C THR A 39 -0.92 0.79 9.75
N THR A 40 -1.26 0.17 8.63
CA THR A 40 -1.06 0.70 7.28
C THR A 40 -2.09 1.79 7.07
N GLU A 41 -1.92 2.92 7.76
CA GLU A 41 -2.68 4.12 7.45
C GLU A 41 -2.26 4.60 6.06
N LEU A 42 -3.25 4.92 5.24
CA LEU A 42 -3.01 5.44 3.91
C LEU A 42 -2.33 6.83 4.04
N PRO A 43 -1.15 7.06 3.44
CA PRO A 43 -0.53 8.38 3.50
C PRO A 43 -1.49 9.44 2.94
N PRO A 44 -1.73 10.58 3.63
CA PRO A 44 -2.72 11.59 3.21
C PRO A 44 -2.50 12.12 1.80
N ALA A 45 -1.23 12.18 1.37
CA ALA A 45 -0.83 12.59 0.03
C ALA A 45 -1.39 11.68 -1.08
N VAL A 46 -1.68 10.41 -0.79
CA VAL A 46 -2.35 9.50 -1.74
C VAL A 46 -3.75 10.02 -2.01
N ALA A 47 -4.60 10.13 -0.99
CA ALA A 47 -5.98 10.58 -1.15
C ALA A 47 -6.06 12.01 -1.74
N GLN A 48 -5.16 12.90 -1.34
CA GLN A 48 -5.10 14.25 -1.91
C GLN A 48 -4.75 14.25 -3.40
N ALA A 49 -3.77 13.45 -3.82
CA ALA A 49 -3.40 13.35 -5.23
C ALA A 49 -4.49 12.66 -6.07
N SER A 50 -5.17 11.64 -5.53
CA SER A 50 -6.33 11.02 -6.19
C SER A 50 -7.43 12.03 -6.47
N ARG A 51 -7.79 12.85 -5.46
CA ARG A 51 -8.79 13.93 -5.63
C ARG A 51 -8.34 14.99 -6.62
N HIS A 52 -7.05 15.34 -6.62
CA HIS A 52 -6.52 16.31 -7.58
C HIS A 52 -6.64 15.79 -9.01
N ALA A 53 -6.25 14.54 -9.27
CA ALA A 53 -6.39 13.90 -10.57
C ALA A 53 -7.86 13.81 -11.03
N MET A 54 -8.77 13.54 -10.09
CA MET A 54 -10.21 13.54 -10.33
C MET A 54 -10.71 14.90 -10.79
N VAL A 55 -10.47 15.94 -10.01
CA VAL A 55 -10.90 17.30 -10.36
C VAL A 55 -10.30 17.76 -11.69
N ALA A 56 -9.05 17.40 -11.97
CA ALA A 56 -8.36 17.85 -13.18
C ALA A 56 -8.76 17.09 -14.45
N CYS A 57 -9.08 15.79 -14.35
CA CYS A 57 -9.17 14.93 -15.54
C CYS A 57 -10.48 14.18 -15.71
N GLN A 58 -11.42 14.20 -14.75
CA GLN A 58 -12.63 13.39 -14.84
C GLN A 58 -13.51 13.74 -16.06
N GLU A 59 -13.50 14.99 -16.52
CA GLU A 59 -14.36 15.44 -17.63
C GLU A 59 -14.01 14.76 -18.95
N PHE A 60 -12.73 14.52 -19.23
CA PHE A 60 -12.26 13.89 -20.46
C PHE A 60 -12.64 12.40 -20.58
N MET A 61 -13.02 11.75 -19.47
CA MET A 61 -13.35 10.32 -19.47
C MET A 61 -14.64 10.00 -20.24
N HIS A 62 -15.49 11.00 -20.50
CA HIS A 62 -16.76 10.79 -21.20
C HIS A 62 -16.61 10.70 -22.72
N ASP A 63 -15.56 11.31 -23.27
CA ASP A 63 -15.46 11.57 -24.70
C ASP A 63 -14.36 10.73 -25.36
N ASP A 64 -13.17 10.69 -24.74
CA ASP A 64 -12.01 10.04 -25.34
C ASP A 64 -11.02 9.54 -24.28
N ALA A 65 -10.73 8.23 -24.33
CA ALA A 65 -9.75 7.60 -23.44
C ALA A 65 -8.33 8.15 -23.66
N ASP A 66 -8.00 8.61 -24.88
CA ASP A 66 -6.69 9.18 -25.21
C ASP A 66 -6.54 10.62 -24.68
N GLU A 67 -7.62 11.42 -24.70
CA GLU A 67 -7.63 12.74 -24.05
C GLU A 67 -7.52 12.60 -22.53
N TYR A 68 -8.26 11.67 -21.94
CA TYR A 68 -8.12 11.35 -20.52
C TYR A 68 -6.69 10.97 -20.15
N ARG A 69 -6.10 10.04 -20.90
CA ARG A 69 -4.71 9.62 -20.71
C ARG A 69 -3.75 10.80 -20.80
N SER A 70 -3.94 11.66 -21.80
CA SER A 70 -3.11 12.85 -22.01
C SER A 70 -3.19 13.81 -20.82
N CYS A 71 -4.39 14.02 -20.26
CA CYS A 71 -4.58 14.81 -19.04
C CYS A 71 -3.86 14.20 -17.84
N ILE A 72 -4.08 12.91 -17.58
CA ILE A 72 -3.45 12.20 -16.47
C ILE A 72 -1.92 12.27 -16.57
N ASP A 73 -1.36 12.05 -17.76
CA ASP A 73 0.10 12.08 -17.96
C ASP A 73 0.65 13.51 -17.81
N ALA A 74 -0.11 14.54 -18.18
CA ALA A 74 0.25 15.94 -17.96
C ALA A 74 0.30 16.28 -16.46
N VAL A 75 -0.75 15.97 -15.71
CA VAL A 75 -0.80 16.20 -14.26
C VAL A 75 0.30 15.41 -13.53
N ALA A 76 0.62 14.19 -13.99
CA ALA A 76 1.70 13.39 -13.42
C ALA A 76 3.08 14.06 -13.57
N ARG A 77 3.32 14.77 -14.67
CA ARG A 77 4.58 15.51 -14.92
C ARG A 77 4.75 16.70 -13.98
N GLU A 78 3.64 17.28 -13.52
CA GLU A 78 3.64 18.42 -12.60
C GLU A 78 3.88 18.02 -11.13
N ILE A 79 3.83 16.73 -10.79
CA ILE A 79 4.13 16.27 -9.43
C ILE A 79 5.61 16.45 -9.12
N PRO A 80 6.01 17.37 -8.19
CA PRO A 80 7.41 17.56 -7.82
C PRO A 80 8.15 16.27 -7.50
N ARG A 81 9.33 16.13 -8.11
CA ARG A 81 10.24 15.01 -7.94
C ARG A 81 11.21 15.28 -6.77
N GLY A 82 11.71 14.21 -6.16
CA GLY A 82 12.68 14.30 -5.06
C GLY A 82 12.12 14.75 -3.71
N ARG A 83 10.80 14.89 -3.57
CA ARG A 83 10.15 15.19 -2.29
C ARG A 83 9.84 13.89 -1.55
N LYS A 84 9.78 13.95 -0.22
CA LYS A 84 9.50 12.79 0.65
C LYS A 84 8.15 12.14 0.31
N ASP A 85 7.18 12.93 -0.12
CA ASP A 85 5.81 12.51 -0.45
C ASP A 85 5.59 12.23 -1.94
N THR A 86 6.58 12.42 -2.82
CA THR A 86 6.46 12.23 -4.28
C THR A 86 5.86 10.85 -4.62
N ALA A 87 6.34 9.78 -3.97
CA ALA A 87 5.86 8.43 -4.23
C ALA A 87 4.38 8.26 -3.85
N ALA A 88 3.95 8.84 -2.72
CA ALA A 88 2.56 8.78 -2.28
C ALA A 88 1.64 9.57 -3.22
N ARG A 89 2.09 10.73 -3.69
CA ARG A 89 1.34 11.53 -4.68
C ARG A 89 1.18 10.79 -6.00
N LEU A 90 2.24 10.13 -6.49
CA LEU A 90 2.15 9.32 -7.71
C LEU A 90 1.25 8.10 -7.54
N LEU A 91 1.30 7.44 -6.38
CA LEU A 91 0.39 6.34 -6.07
C LEU A 91 -1.07 6.80 -6.17
N GLY A 92 -1.42 7.89 -5.51
CA GLY A 92 -2.81 8.41 -5.55
C GLY A 92 -3.24 8.82 -6.95
N HIS A 93 -2.38 9.55 -7.65
CA HIS A 93 -2.61 9.99 -9.02
C HIS A 93 -2.91 8.83 -9.98
N TYR A 94 -2.01 7.85 -10.05
CA TYR A 94 -2.19 6.71 -10.96
C TYR A 94 -3.25 5.73 -10.49
N TYR A 95 -3.50 5.62 -9.18
CA TYR A 95 -4.61 4.82 -8.68
C TYR A 95 -5.95 5.39 -9.14
N TYR A 96 -6.15 6.71 -9.03
CA TYR A 96 -7.34 7.35 -9.59
C TYR A 96 -7.42 7.18 -11.11
N ALA A 97 -6.29 7.33 -11.82
CA ALA A 97 -6.23 7.14 -13.27
C ALA A 97 -6.76 5.76 -13.70
N TRP A 98 -6.37 4.72 -12.97
CA TRP A 98 -6.91 3.37 -13.17
C TRP A 98 -8.40 3.28 -12.85
N VAL A 99 -8.87 3.84 -11.73
CA VAL A 99 -10.29 3.80 -11.34
C VAL A 99 -11.17 4.44 -12.42
N GLY A 100 -10.78 5.60 -12.94
CA GLY A 100 -11.48 6.28 -14.02
C GLY A 100 -11.52 5.42 -15.28
N ALA A 101 -10.35 5.01 -15.78
CA ALA A 101 -10.24 4.27 -17.03
C ALA A 101 -10.97 2.91 -16.96
N ASN A 102 -10.86 2.20 -15.84
CA ASN A 102 -11.57 0.96 -15.62
C ASN A 102 -13.09 1.15 -15.57
N SER A 103 -13.58 2.27 -15.03
CA SER A 103 -15.01 2.58 -15.03
C SER A 103 -15.53 2.83 -16.45
N ALA A 104 -14.79 3.56 -17.29
CA ALA A 104 -15.15 3.75 -18.69
C ALA A 104 -15.02 2.48 -19.54
N ALA A 105 -14.03 1.62 -19.25
CA ALA A 105 -13.90 0.33 -19.89
C ALA A 105 -15.15 -0.55 -19.67
N ARG A 106 -15.74 -0.51 -18.47
CA ARG A 106 -17.02 -1.20 -18.17
C ARG A 106 -18.20 -0.66 -18.97
N LEU A 107 -18.13 0.60 -19.41
CA LEU A 107 -19.11 1.23 -20.30
C LEU A 107 -18.75 1.06 -21.78
N SER A 108 -17.76 0.21 -22.09
CA SER A 108 -17.31 -0.08 -23.46
C SER A 108 -16.77 1.14 -24.22
N LEU A 109 -16.22 2.14 -23.52
CA LEU A 109 -15.50 3.23 -24.17
C LEU A 109 -14.27 2.65 -24.90
N PRO A 110 -14.11 2.89 -26.22
CA PRO A 110 -12.94 2.43 -26.96
C PRO A 110 -11.62 2.91 -26.32
N GLY A 111 -10.60 2.05 -26.28
CA GLY A 111 -9.29 2.38 -25.73
C GLY A 111 -9.19 2.38 -24.19
N ALA A 112 -10.30 2.51 -23.47
CA ALA A 112 -10.29 2.62 -22.01
C ALA A 112 -9.71 1.39 -21.30
N GLU A 113 -9.93 0.17 -21.80
CA GLU A 113 -9.30 -1.04 -21.24
C GLU A 113 -7.77 -0.99 -21.37
N ALA A 114 -7.25 -0.52 -22.51
CA ALA A 114 -5.81 -0.41 -22.71
C ALA A 114 -5.20 0.64 -21.78
N VAL A 115 -5.88 1.80 -21.62
CA VAL A 115 -5.48 2.86 -20.69
C VAL A 115 -5.52 2.36 -19.24
N ALA A 116 -6.56 1.63 -18.84
CA ALA A 116 -6.64 1.01 -17.52
C ALA A 116 -5.48 0.03 -17.31
N GLY A 117 -5.14 -0.79 -18.31
CA GLY A 117 -3.99 -1.70 -18.23
C GLY A 117 -2.66 -0.99 -17.97
N VAL A 118 -2.43 0.18 -18.60
CA VAL A 118 -1.26 1.02 -18.35
C VAL A 118 -1.22 1.49 -16.90
N TYR A 119 -2.30 2.13 -16.42
CA TYR A 119 -2.31 2.70 -15.08
C TYR A 119 -2.35 1.67 -13.96
N LEU A 120 -2.87 0.46 -14.23
CA LEU A 120 -2.69 -0.67 -13.32
C LEU A 120 -1.22 -0.97 -13.07
N GLY A 121 -0.41 -1.02 -14.13
CA GLY A 121 1.04 -1.20 -14.00
C GLY A 121 1.71 -0.08 -13.20
N GLU A 122 1.37 1.17 -13.52
CA GLU A 122 1.93 2.36 -12.88
C GLU A 122 1.64 2.42 -11.38
N PHE A 123 0.36 2.35 -10.97
CA PHE A 123 0.04 2.46 -9.54
C PHE A 123 0.60 1.27 -8.76
N ARG A 124 0.62 0.06 -9.34
CA ARG A 124 1.18 -1.14 -8.69
C ARG A 124 2.67 -0.98 -8.39
N ALA A 125 3.42 -0.30 -9.24
CA ALA A 125 4.83 -0.03 -8.98
C ALA A 125 5.02 0.84 -7.72
N TRP A 126 4.23 1.90 -7.58
CA TRP A 126 4.27 2.80 -6.43
C TRP A 126 3.69 2.16 -5.16
N GLN A 127 2.64 1.38 -5.30
CA GLN A 127 1.99 0.67 -4.20
C GLN A 127 2.96 -0.31 -3.53
N ARG A 128 3.66 -1.13 -4.32
CA ARG A 128 4.68 -2.05 -3.81
C ARG A 128 5.83 -1.30 -3.13
N LYS A 129 6.26 -0.18 -3.71
CA LYS A 129 7.32 0.65 -3.13
C LYS A 129 6.96 1.21 -1.75
N LEU A 130 5.68 1.50 -1.53
CA LEU A 130 5.17 2.06 -0.28
C LEU A 130 4.61 1.01 0.69
N GLY A 131 4.51 -0.26 0.29
CA GLY A 131 3.95 -1.32 1.12
C GLY A 131 2.46 -1.16 1.45
N VAL A 132 1.68 -0.51 0.58
CA VAL A 132 0.26 -0.23 0.81
C VAL A 132 -0.59 -1.39 0.27
N GLY A 133 -1.43 -2.01 1.12
CA GLY A 133 -2.37 -3.05 0.70
C GLY A 133 -3.52 -2.53 -0.17
N ASP A 134 -4.19 -3.41 -0.92
CA ASP A 134 -5.33 -3.04 -1.78
C ASP A 134 -6.52 -2.52 -0.97
N GLU A 135 -6.77 -3.16 0.16
CA GLU A 135 -7.81 -2.82 1.12
C GLU A 135 -7.58 -1.44 1.75
N THR A 136 -6.32 -1.01 1.86
CA THR A 136 -5.97 0.34 2.32
C THR A 136 -6.06 1.35 1.17
N LEU A 137 -5.48 1.02 0.01
CA LEU A 137 -5.44 1.91 -1.16
C LEU A 137 -6.84 2.24 -1.68
N CYS A 138 -7.78 1.30 -1.62
CA CYS A 138 -9.13 1.48 -2.14
C CYS A 138 -9.86 2.68 -1.52
N THR A 139 -9.49 3.06 -0.29
CA THR A 139 -10.10 4.16 0.46
C THR A 139 -9.69 5.54 -0.06
N ALA A 140 -8.66 5.61 -0.93
CA ALA A 140 -8.16 6.85 -1.51
C ALA A 140 -9.16 7.55 -2.45
N VAL A 141 -10.15 6.81 -2.96
CA VAL A 141 -11.20 7.29 -3.86
C VAL A 141 -12.54 6.86 -3.26
N GLU A 142 -13.53 7.73 -3.27
CA GLU A 142 -14.87 7.40 -2.74
C GLU A 142 -15.58 6.34 -3.59
N GLY A 143 -16.58 5.66 -3.03
CA GLY A 143 -17.34 4.57 -3.68
C GLY A 143 -17.06 3.19 -3.09
N ASP A 144 -17.52 2.14 -3.78
CA ASP A 144 -17.40 0.76 -3.31
C ASP A 144 -15.95 0.27 -3.34
N CYS A 145 -15.28 0.29 -2.18
CA CYS A 145 -13.93 -0.25 -2.01
C CYS A 145 -13.87 -1.75 -2.32
N GLY A 146 -14.83 -2.55 -1.83
CA GLY A 146 -14.80 -4.00 -1.94
C GLY A 146 -14.88 -4.45 -3.40
N GLN A 147 -15.78 -3.83 -4.16
CA GLN A 147 -15.90 -4.04 -5.60
C GLN A 147 -14.59 -3.70 -6.33
N ARG A 148 -13.95 -2.57 -5.98
CA ARG A 148 -12.67 -2.17 -6.60
C ARG A 148 -11.55 -3.17 -6.32
N VAL A 149 -11.39 -3.61 -5.07
CA VAL A 149 -10.40 -4.64 -4.72
C VAL A 149 -10.65 -5.93 -5.51
N GLY A 150 -11.90 -6.36 -5.61
CA GLY A 150 -12.27 -7.52 -6.44
C GLY A 150 -11.90 -7.34 -7.92
N THR A 151 -12.20 -6.16 -8.47
CA THR A 151 -11.91 -5.81 -9.87
C THR A 151 -10.42 -5.81 -10.17
N ILE A 152 -9.59 -5.24 -9.28
CA ILE A 152 -8.13 -5.26 -9.42
C ILE A 152 -7.65 -6.72 -9.52
N LYS A 153 -8.07 -7.58 -8.59
CA LYS A 153 -7.68 -8.99 -8.55
C LYS A 153 -8.10 -9.74 -9.83
N GLN A 154 -9.30 -9.45 -10.34
CA GLN A 154 -9.80 -10.01 -11.59
C GLN A 154 -8.95 -9.60 -12.79
N VAL A 155 -8.77 -8.30 -13.02
CA VAL A 155 -8.01 -7.76 -14.16
C VAL A 155 -6.57 -8.29 -14.15
N GLU A 156 -5.95 -8.38 -12.98
CA GLU A 156 -4.61 -8.95 -12.86
C GLU A 156 -4.56 -10.45 -13.21
N ALA A 157 -5.59 -11.21 -12.85
CA ALA A 157 -5.69 -12.62 -13.25
C ALA A 157 -5.82 -12.76 -14.77
N GLU A 158 -6.66 -11.93 -15.39
CA GLU A 158 -6.83 -11.89 -16.85
C GLU A 158 -5.53 -11.55 -17.57
N ILE A 159 -4.79 -10.53 -17.10
CA ILE A 159 -3.48 -10.17 -17.64
C ILE A 159 -2.49 -11.33 -17.51
N ARG A 160 -2.43 -12.00 -16.35
CA ARG A 160 -1.56 -13.17 -16.16
C ARG A 160 -1.88 -14.30 -17.14
N THR A 161 -3.17 -14.58 -17.35
CA THR A 161 -3.64 -15.60 -18.29
C THR A 161 -3.28 -15.24 -19.73
N ARG A 162 -3.54 -13.99 -20.17
CA ARG A 162 -3.16 -13.50 -21.50
C ARG A 162 -1.65 -13.61 -21.74
N ASN A 163 -0.84 -13.23 -20.76
CA ASN A 163 0.62 -13.30 -20.86
C ASN A 163 1.14 -14.74 -20.92
N ARG A 164 0.50 -15.69 -20.22
CA ARG A 164 0.82 -17.12 -20.33
C ARG A 164 0.56 -17.62 -21.75
N ALA A 165 -0.65 -17.39 -22.27
CA ALA A 165 -1.02 -17.82 -23.61
C ALA A 165 -0.08 -17.25 -24.69
N ARG A 166 0.32 -15.97 -24.58
CA ARG A 166 1.28 -15.35 -25.50
C ARG A 166 2.65 -16.01 -25.47
N ARG A 167 3.16 -16.38 -24.29
CA ARG A 167 4.45 -17.09 -24.17
C ARG A 167 4.38 -18.49 -24.77
N GLU A 168 3.28 -19.20 -24.55
CA GLU A 168 3.06 -20.54 -25.12
C GLU A 168 2.97 -20.47 -26.64
N ALA A 169 2.22 -19.50 -27.20
CA ALA A 169 2.16 -19.28 -28.65
C ALA A 169 3.51 -18.86 -29.25
N GLY A 170 4.29 -18.04 -28.54
CA GLY A 170 5.62 -17.63 -28.97
C GLY A 170 6.69 -18.71 -28.84
N ALA A 171 6.49 -19.73 -28.00
CA ALA A 171 7.38 -20.89 -27.86
C ALA A 171 7.13 -21.99 -28.90
N LEU A 172 6.02 -21.89 -29.65
CA LEU A 172 5.62 -22.82 -30.72
C LEU A 172 6.00 -22.32 -32.12
N ASN A 173 6.54 -21.11 -32.23
CA ASN A 173 7.07 -20.50 -33.46
C ASN A 173 8.59 -20.42 -33.41
#